data_AF-A0A925NQS9-F1
#
_entry.id   AF-A0A925NQS9-F1
#
_cell.length_a   1.000
_cell.length_b   1.000
_cell.length_c   1.000
_cell.angle_alpha   90.00
_cell.angle_beta   90.00
_cell.angle_gamma   90.00
#
_symmetry.space_group_name_H-M   'P 1'
#
loop_
_entity.id
_entity.type
_entity.pdbx_description
1 polymer ?
#
loop_
_entity_poly.entity_id
_entity_poly.type
_entity_poly.pdbx_seq_one_letter_code
_entity_poly.pdbx_strand_id
1 'polypeptide(L)'
;MKRFVPCLVLLLWSFCLGTHAQPGGKQATPQRENRFLFILEASAATKRNAETCQRTVIELLGDEISGQMKPGDSFSIWTYNESLSAGRFPSQRWNPETRRNTLRQVTNFLATVKYEKVGRFDVLRPAIESVAKNSPRLTIILLTDGKQRVSGLKFDAEINKLFDDNYSAMREARMPFVTILVARNGEPVAFSVNSTLGPIKYPRPPPPIDTTSEAAQVQPEAPRAEKSDTAIASGKESSPATLSNPVPTVPVRSPEPRKATPVSPPTAAGEGATPISPDSKPVPTVPPPTAPTKGSEAIPGVSAPSVTPPIDTPLAKASSGEIPTPSPRVAATDTLVEKAPEMKMPDAPISKTKPPIDPPINASATNESSNVNKAQPVKLPSPAIAVINPVETTTGRRSLLGTALALVAVAIFLGYLLLRPKRDSSLITKSIHRLPK
;
A
#
# COMPACT_ATOMS: atom_id res chain seq x y z
N MET A 1 28.12 -36.47 37.74
CA MET A 1 28.80 -35.36 37.02
C MET A 1 28.11 -34.05 37.38
N LYS A 2 28.67 -33.22 38.27
CA LYS A 2 28.02 -31.99 38.83
C LYS A 2 29.00 -30.83 39.13
N ARG A 3 30.10 -30.69 38.37
CA ARG A 3 31.19 -29.72 38.70
C ARG A 3 31.79 -29.01 37.46
N PHE A 4 30.96 -28.40 36.60
CA PHE A 4 31.46 -27.66 35.41
C PHE A 4 30.59 -26.45 34.99
N VAL A 5 29.83 -25.86 35.92
CA VAL A 5 28.87 -24.77 35.62
C VAL A 5 29.37 -23.33 35.92
N PRO A 6 30.32 -23.04 36.85
CA PRO A 6 30.57 -21.64 37.23
C PRO A 6 31.40 -20.82 36.22
N CYS A 7 32.24 -21.42 35.38
CA CYS A 7 33.13 -20.65 34.47
C CYS A 7 32.42 -20.00 33.27
N LEU A 8 31.23 -20.46 32.87
CA LEU A 8 30.56 -19.94 31.66
C LEU A 8 29.94 -18.53 31.89
N VAL A 9 29.66 -18.16 33.14
CA VAL A 9 28.97 -16.90 33.47
C VAL A 9 29.91 -15.69 33.39
N LEU A 10 31.21 -15.87 33.66
CA LEU A 10 32.18 -14.76 33.67
C LEU A 10 32.62 -14.30 32.27
N LEU A 11 32.62 -15.19 31.27
CA LEU A 11 32.98 -14.83 29.88
C LEU A 11 31.90 -14.00 29.16
N LEU A 12 30.65 -14.02 29.63
CA LEU A 12 29.55 -13.22 29.09
C LEU A 12 29.53 -11.77 29.60
N TRP A 13 30.34 -11.41 30.61
CA TRP A 13 30.39 -10.05 31.17
C TRP A 13 31.52 -9.17 30.60
N SER A 14 32.56 -9.77 30.01
CA SER A 14 33.69 -9.01 29.44
C SER A 14 33.40 -8.32 28.09
N PHE A 15 32.23 -8.53 27.48
CA PHE A 15 31.91 -7.96 26.17
C PHE A 15 31.16 -6.61 26.22
N CYS A 16 31.01 -6.00 27.40
CA CYS A 16 30.21 -4.79 27.61
C CYS A 16 30.99 -3.46 27.65
N LEU A 17 32.34 -3.46 27.60
CA LEU A 17 33.16 -2.24 27.72
C LEU A 17 33.86 -1.82 26.42
N GLY A 18 33.27 -2.14 25.26
CA GLY A 18 33.70 -1.65 23.95
C GLY A 18 33.16 -0.25 23.62
N THR A 19 33.48 0.77 24.43
CA THR A 19 33.08 2.16 24.16
C THR A 19 33.89 2.78 23.02
N HIS A 20 33.58 2.38 21.78
CA HIS A 20 34.07 3.10 20.61
C HIS A 20 33.42 4.49 20.53
N ALA A 21 34.17 5.50 20.97
CA ALA A 21 33.88 6.90 20.70
C ALA A 21 33.94 7.13 19.18
N GLN A 22 32.77 7.11 18.54
CA GLN A 22 32.64 7.41 17.13
C GLN A 22 32.95 8.91 16.92
N PRO A 23 33.93 9.27 16.07
CA PRO A 23 34.27 10.66 15.85
C PRO A 23 33.05 11.41 15.30
N GLY A 24 32.83 12.63 15.80
CA GLY A 24 31.64 13.44 15.55
C GLY A 24 31.51 13.93 14.12
N GLY A 25 31.18 13.02 13.19
CA GLY A 25 30.57 13.38 11.93
C GLY A 25 29.28 14.15 12.24
N LYS A 26 29.16 15.36 11.71
CA LYS A 26 27.97 16.22 11.87
C LYS A 26 26.74 15.37 11.61
N GLN A 27 25.93 15.12 12.64
CA GLN A 27 24.68 14.38 12.47
C GLN A 27 23.80 15.21 11.52
N ALA A 28 23.71 14.76 10.27
CA ALA A 28 22.76 15.29 9.33
C ALA A 28 21.39 15.20 10.01
N THR A 29 20.72 16.35 10.15
CA THR A 29 19.41 16.46 10.79
C THR A 29 18.53 15.37 10.21
N PRO A 30 17.91 14.48 11.01
CA PRO A 30 17.23 13.29 10.49
C PRO A 30 16.16 13.72 9.50
N GLN A 31 16.48 13.59 8.22
CA GLN A 31 15.67 14.05 7.12
C GLN A 31 14.39 13.22 7.17
N ARG A 32 13.25 13.86 7.49
CA ARG A 32 11.99 13.16 7.77
C ARG A 32 11.55 12.37 6.53
N GLU A 33 11.89 11.08 6.52
CA GLU A 33 11.65 10.15 5.41
C GLU A 33 10.16 10.16 5.05
N ASN A 34 9.83 10.48 3.79
CA ASN A 34 8.45 10.28 3.34
C ASN A 34 8.22 8.78 3.16
N ARG A 35 7.06 8.32 3.62
CA ARG A 35 6.63 6.93 3.46
C ARG A 35 5.49 6.88 2.46
N PHE A 36 5.60 6.01 1.47
CA PHE A 36 4.58 5.79 0.44
C PHE A 36 3.98 4.40 0.60
N LEU A 37 2.66 4.31 0.76
CA LEU A 37 1.95 3.06 0.96
C LEU A 37 0.99 2.83 -0.21
N PHE A 38 1.38 1.92 -1.11
CA PHE A 38 0.49 1.44 -2.16
C PHE A 38 -0.41 0.35 -1.59
N ILE A 39 -1.72 0.50 -1.77
CA ILE A 39 -2.73 -0.46 -1.35
C ILE A 39 -3.54 -0.86 -2.56
N LEU A 40 -3.48 -2.14 -2.92
CA LEU A 40 -4.16 -2.70 -4.08
C LEU A 40 -5.29 -3.63 -3.62
N GLU A 41 -6.51 -3.31 -4.00
CA GLU A 41 -7.62 -4.25 -3.87
C GLU A 41 -7.40 -5.44 -4.81
N ALA A 42 -7.28 -6.64 -4.22
CA ALA A 42 -7.06 -7.92 -4.88
C ALA A 42 -8.31 -8.80 -4.80
N SER A 43 -9.48 -8.19 -5.04
CA SER A 43 -10.79 -8.82 -4.98
C SER A 43 -11.19 -9.46 -6.30
N ALA A 44 -12.22 -10.30 -6.28
CA ALA A 44 -12.85 -10.79 -7.50
C ALA A 44 -13.48 -9.66 -8.35
N ALA A 45 -13.86 -8.53 -7.73
CA ALA A 45 -14.43 -7.37 -8.43
C ALA A 45 -13.37 -6.61 -9.23
N THR A 46 -12.16 -6.48 -8.69
CA THR A 46 -10.98 -5.88 -9.34
C THR A 46 -10.25 -6.79 -10.33
N LYS A 47 -10.62 -8.08 -10.40
CA LYS A 47 -10.02 -9.02 -11.36
C LYS A 47 -10.10 -8.53 -12.82
N ARG A 48 -11.16 -7.81 -13.19
CA ARG A 48 -11.40 -7.29 -14.55
C ARG A 48 -10.45 -6.16 -14.99
N ASN A 49 -9.87 -5.44 -14.03
CA ASN A 49 -8.93 -4.33 -14.23
C ASN A 49 -7.56 -4.60 -13.58
N ALA A 50 -7.28 -5.86 -13.21
CA ALA A 50 -6.05 -6.28 -12.53
C ALA A 50 -4.77 -5.86 -13.27
N GLU A 51 -4.72 -6.01 -14.60
CA GLU A 51 -3.59 -5.58 -15.42
C GLU A 51 -3.39 -4.05 -15.34
N THR A 52 -4.48 -3.29 -15.49
CA THR A 52 -4.49 -1.83 -15.37
C THR A 52 -3.98 -1.39 -13.99
N CYS A 53 -4.49 -1.98 -12.91
CA CYS A 53 -4.04 -1.69 -11.55
C CYS A 53 -2.53 -1.90 -11.37
N GLN A 54 -2.01 -3.03 -11.86
CA GLN A 54 -0.58 -3.36 -11.75
C GLN A 54 0.28 -2.39 -12.57
N ARG A 55 -0.15 -2.08 -13.80
CA ARG A 55 0.49 -1.09 -14.67
C ARG A 55 0.55 0.28 -13.99
N THR A 56 -0.57 0.76 -13.43
CA THR A 56 -0.63 2.04 -12.72
C THR A 56 0.32 2.10 -11.53
N VAL A 57 0.50 1.03 -10.75
CA VAL A 57 1.51 0.99 -9.67
C VAL A 57 2.94 1.08 -10.21
N ILE A 58 3.23 0.40 -11.32
CA ILE A 58 4.55 0.42 -11.97
C ILE A 58 4.87 1.80 -12.56
N GLU A 59 3.90 2.43 -13.25
CA GLU A 59 4.02 3.78 -13.81
C GLU A 59 4.20 4.83 -12.70
N LEU A 60 3.35 4.79 -11.65
CA LEU A 60 3.46 5.69 -10.49
C LEU A 60 4.83 5.61 -9.80
N LEU A 61 5.43 4.42 -9.70
CA LEU A 61 6.78 4.27 -9.17
C LEU A 61 7.86 4.69 -10.18
N GLY A 62 7.67 4.41 -11.48
CA GLY A 62 8.62 4.78 -12.53
C GLY A 62 8.81 6.29 -12.67
N ASP A 63 7.72 7.03 -12.53
CA ASP A 63 7.67 8.51 -12.58
C ASP A 63 7.90 9.15 -11.20
N GLU A 64 8.35 8.36 -10.22
CA GLU A 64 8.67 8.82 -8.84
C GLU A 64 7.50 9.54 -8.17
N ILE A 65 6.27 9.12 -8.46
CA ILE A 65 5.02 9.74 -7.99
C ILE A 65 4.98 11.22 -8.45
N SER A 66 5.17 11.42 -9.75
CA SER A 66 5.42 12.74 -10.37
C SER A 66 6.53 13.53 -9.67
N GLY A 67 7.65 12.86 -9.41
CA GLY A 67 8.81 13.44 -8.74
C GLY A 67 8.61 13.77 -7.25
N GLN A 68 7.54 13.31 -6.59
CA GLN A 68 7.35 13.50 -5.15
C GLN A 68 8.19 12.55 -4.30
N MET A 69 8.46 11.33 -4.79
CA MET A 69 9.35 10.38 -4.13
C MET A 69 10.80 10.80 -4.36
N LYS A 70 11.54 11.03 -3.27
CA LYS A 70 12.94 11.46 -3.29
C LYS A 70 13.89 10.32 -2.93
N PRO A 71 15.19 10.40 -3.29
CA PRO A 71 16.19 9.46 -2.80
C PRO A 71 16.16 9.38 -1.27
N GLY A 72 16.12 8.16 -0.73
CA GLY A 72 16.04 7.92 0.72
C GLY A 72 14.62 7.82 1.29
N ASP A 73 13.58 8.27 0.58
CA ASP A 73 12.19 7.95 0.94
C ASP A 73 11.94 6.43 0.91
N SER A 74 10.85 5.96 1.52
CA SER A 74 10.51 4.53 1.52
C SER A 74 9.13 4.25 0.96
N PHE A 75 8.96 3.08 0.35
CA PHE A 75 7.64 2.61 -0.09
C PHE A 75 7.36 1.15 0.32
N SER A 76 6.08 0.82 0.42
CA SER A 76 5.57 -0.52 0.67
C SER A 76 4.35 -0.79 -0.21
N ILE A 77 4.11 -2.06 -0.54
CA ILE A 77 2.93 -2.50 -1.29
C ILE A 77 2.16 -3.50 -0.44
N TRP A 78 0.89 -3.20 -0.15
CA TRP A 78 -0.06 -4.09 0.49
C TRP A 78 -1.15 -4.49 -0.51
N THR A 79 -1.68 -5.71 -0.36
CA THR A 79 -2.90 -6.13 -1.04
C THR A 79 -3.99 -6.46 -0.03
N TYR A 80 -5.25 -6.35 -0.42
CA TYR A 80 -6.36 -6.77 0.43
C TYR A 80 -7.55 -7.32 -0.35
N ASN A 81 -8.29 -8.24 0.27
CA ASN A 81 -9.63 -8.63 -0.12
C ASN A 81 -10.48 -8.77 1.15
N GLU A 82 -10.90 -9.98 1.54
CA GLU A 82 -11.51 -10.27 2.84
C GLU A 82 -10.50 -10.18 3.99
N SER A 83 -9.20 -10.21 3.68
CA SER A 83 -8.12 -10.00 4.65
C SER A 83 -7.01 -9.11 4.08
N LEU A 84 -6.22 -8.51 4.98
CA LEU A 84 -5.04 -7.71 4.64
C LEU A 84 -3.81 -8.60 4.47
N SER A 85 -3.18 -8.52 3.30
CA SER A 85 -1.85 -9.07 3.00
C SER A 85 -0.78 -7.97 3.04
N ALA A 86 -0.47 -7.49 4.25
CA ALA A 86 0.64 -6.58 4.50
C ALA A 86 1.99 -7.35 4.54
N GLY A 87 3.09 -6.65 4.23
CA GLY A 87 4.46 -7.17 4.38
C GLY A 87 4.89 -8.28 3.41
N ARG A 88 4.01 -8.74 2.50
CA ARG A 88 4.35 -9.70 1.43
C ARG A 88 5.38 -9.13 0.46
N PHE A 89 5.26 -7.84 0.14
CA PHE A 89 6.35 -7.07 -0.45
C PHE A 89 7.09 -6.35 0.69
N PRO A 90 8.42 -6.53 0.84
CA PRO A 90 9.19 -5.85 1.87
C PRO A 90 9.22 -4.34 1.62
N SER A 91 9.27 -3.54 2.68
CA SER A 91 9.45 -2.09 2.54
C SER A 91 10.81 -1.80 1.90
N GLN A 92 10.81 -1.06 0.80
CA GLN A 92 12.01 -0.67 0.07
C GLN A 92 12.33 0.80 0.31
N ARG A 93 13.62 1.18 0.31
CA ARG A 93 14.02 2.58 0.16
C ARG A 93 14.17 2.92 -1.32
N TRP A 94 13.78 4.13 -1.69
CA TRP A 94 13.90 4.64 -3.04
C TRP A 94 15.33 5.11 -3.33
N ASN A 95 15.88 4.61 -4.42
CA ASN A 95 17.08 5.15 -5.04
C ASN A 95 16.87 5.17 -6.57
N PRO A 96 16.95 6.34 -7.25
CA PRO A 96 16.88 6.43 -8.71
C PRO A 96 17.86 5.51 -9.44
N GLU A 97 19.05 5.26 -8.87
CA GLU A 97 20.08 4.39 -9.47
C GLU A 97 19.60 2.94 -9.58
N THR A 98 18.84 2.46 -8.59
CA THR A 98 18.32 1.08 -8.56
C THR A 98 16.93 0.96 -9.16
N ARG A 99 16.31 2.07 -9.62
CA ARG A 99 14.93 2.18 -10.14
C ARG A 99 14.52 0.99 -11.02
N ARG A 100 15.31 0.65 -12.05
CA ARG A 100 15.00 -0.46 -12.97
C ARG A 100 14.93 -1.85 -12.29
N ASN A 101 15.76 -2.09 -11.28
CA ASN A 101 15.73 -3.33 -10.50
C ASN A 101 14.52 -3.34 -9.55
N THR A 102 14.28 -2.22 -8.87
CA THR A 102 13.12 -2.02 -7.97
C THR A 102 11.80 -2.22 -8.71
N LEU A 103 11.62 -1.61 -9.89
CA LEU A 103 10.43 -1.80 -10.73
C LEU A 103 10.26 -3.26 -11.14
N ARG A 104 11.33 -3.95 -11.56
CA ARG A 104 11.28 -5.39 -11.89
C ARG A 104 10.83 -6.25 -10.71
N GLN A 105 11.31 -5.96 -9.50
CA GLN A 105 10.87 -6.66 -8.28
C GLN A 105 9.38 -6.42 -8.00
N VAL A 106 8.91 -5.18 -8.19
CA VAL A 106 7.49 -4.83 -8.07
C VAL A 106 6.64 -5.55 -9.12
N THR A 107 7.03 -5.53 -10.39
CA THR A 107 6.34 -6.27 -11.47
C THR A 107 6.25 -7.76 -11.16
N ASN A 108 7.36 -8.38 -10.76
CA ASN A 108 7.39 -9.80 -10.41
C ASN A 108 6.48 -10.12 -9.20
N PHE A 109 6.46 -9.26 -8.18
CA PHE A 109 5.56 -9.41 -7.04
C PHE A 109 4.09 -9.28 -7.46
N LEU A 110 3.74 -8.22 -8.20
CA LEU A 110 2.38 -7.94 -8.65
C LEU A 110 1.82 -9.06 -9.54
N ALA A 111 2.64 -9.69 -10.38
CA ALA A 111 2.25 -10.85 -11.18
C ALA A 111 1.85 -12.08 -10.34
N THR A 112 2.25 -12.16 -9.06
CA THR A 112 1.84 -13.25 -8.15
C THR A 112 0.54 -12.98 -7.38
N VAL A 113 -0.02 -11.77 -7.49
CA VAL A 113 -1.22 -11.37 -6.75
C VAL A 113 -2.44 -12.10 -7.32
N LYS A 114 -3.13 -12.86 -6.45
CA LYS A 114 -4.41 -13.51 -6.78
C LYS A 114 -5.57 -12.56 -6.54
N TYR A 115 -6.43 -12.42 -7.54
CA TYR A 115 -7.65 -11.60 -7.49
C TYR A 115 -8.85 -12.51 -7.22
N GLU A 116 -9.26 -12.56 -5.95
CA GLU A 116 -10.25 -13.50 -5.42
C GLU A 116 -11.03 -12.87 -4.26
N LYS A 117 -12.17 -13.46 -3.88
CA LYS A 117 -12.98 -13.05 -2.72
C LYS A 117 -13.58 -11.64 -2.83
N VAL A 118 -14.31 -11.20 -1.81
CA VAL A 118 -14.91 -9.85 -1.76
C VAL A 118 -13.89 -8.83 -1.19
N GLY A 119 -13.90 -7.59 -1.65
CA GLY A 119 -13.12 -6.53 -1.00
C GLY A 119 -13.70 -6.18 0.37
N ARG A 120 -12.86 -5.98 1.40
CA ARG A 120 -13.25 -5.51 2.74
C ARG A 120 -12.33 -4.38 3.20
N PHE A 121 -12.71 -3.13 2.95
CA PHE A 121 -11.91 -1.96 3.30
C PHE A 121 -11.72 -1.81 4.82
N ASP A 122 -12.67 -2.30 5.62
CA ASP A 122 -12.62 -2.27 7.08
C ASP A 122 -11.39 -2.99 7.67
N VAL A 123 -10.84 -4.00 6.98
CA VAL A 123 -9.63 -4.72 7.42
C VAL A 123 -8.34 -3.91 7.22
N LEU A 124 -8.36 -2.88 6.37
CA LEU A 124 -7.22 -1.97 6.17
C LEU A 124 -7.09 -0.94 7.30
N ARG A 125 -8.23 -0.44 7.80
CA ARG A 125 -8.29 0.71 8.71
C ARG A 125 -7.31 0.65 9.88
N PRO A 126 -7.25 -0.41 10.73
CA PRO A 126 -6.35 -0.44 11.87
C PRO A 126 -4.86 -0.46 11.46
N ALA A 127 -4.53 -1.05 10.32
CA ALA A 127 -3.17 -1.09 9.81
C ALA A 127 -2.75 0.25 9.19
N ILE A 128 -3.64 0.92 8.45
CA ILE A 128 -3.45 2.28 7.94
C ILE A 128 -3.23 3.25 9.10
N GLU A 129 -4.10 3.21 10.11
CA GLU A 129 -4.02 4.09 11.29
C GLU A 129 -2.70 3.87 12.07
N SER A 130 -2.30 2.61 12.26
CA SER A 130 -1.03 2.27 12.89
C SER A 130 0.17 2.81 12.10
N VAL A 131 0.22 2.64 10.77
CA VAL A 131 1.31 3.18 9.95
C VAL A 131 1.29 4.70 9.93
N ALA A 132 0.11 5.34 9.88
CA ALA A 132 -0.01 6.80 9.93
C ALA A 132 0.56 7.36 11.24
N LYS A 133 0.16 6.82 12.41
CA LYS A 133 0.67 7.25 13.73
C LYS A 133 2.19 7.10 13.85
N ASN A 134 2.75 6.05 13.24
CA ASN A 134 4.19 5.78 13.22
C ASN A 134 4.93 6.46 12.05
N SER A 135 4.34 7.44 11.37
CA SER A 135 4.93 8.12 10.21
C SER A 135 4.74 9.65 10.29
N PRO A 136 5.83 10.44 10.38
CA PRO A 136 5.73 11.90 10.32
C PRO A 136 5.08 12.40 9.01
N ARG A 137 5.33 11.69 7.90
CA ARG A 137 4.78 11.96 6.57
C ARG A 137 4.46 10.63 5.88
N LEU A 138 3.19 10.41 5.57
CA LEU A 138 2.69 9.22 4.88
C LEU A 138 1.80 9.63 3.71
N THR A 139 2.08 9.08 2.52
CA THR A 139 1.19 9.17 1.35
C THR A 139 0.67 7.79 1.04
N ILE A 140 -0.64 7.60 1.12
CA ILE A 140 -1.32 6.34 0.81
C ILE A 140 -1.89 6.46 -0.61
N ILE A 141 -1.62 5.47 -1.45
CA ILE A 141 -2.16 5.36 -2.81
C ILE A 141 -3.01 4.09 -2.85
N LEU A 142 -4.32 4.25 -2.87
CA LEU A 142 -5.31 3.17 -2.87
C LEU A 142 -5.86 2.98 -4.28
N LEU A 143 -5.77 1.74 -4.80
CA LEU A 143 -6.30 1.31 -6.09
C LEU A 143 -7.47 0.33 -5.87
N THR A 144 -8.68 0.72 -6.30
CA THR A 144 -9.94 -0.04 -6.12
C THR A 144 -10.78 -0.06 -7.39
N ASP A 145 -11.82 -0.91 -7.44
CA ASP A 145 -12.84 -0.82 -8.51
C ASP A 145 -13.95 0.22 -8.21
N GLY A 146 -13.92 0.85 -7.02
CA GLY A 146 -14.91 1.84 -6.56
C GLY A 146 -16.25 1.26 -6.10
N LYS A 147 -16.50 -0.06 -6.24
CA LYS A 147 -17.75 -0.70 -5.79
C LYS A 147 -17.81 -0.76 -4.26
N GLN A 148 -16.66 -0.95 -3.63
CA GLN A 148 -16.53 -0.92 -2.19
C GLN A 148 -16.50 0.52 -1.67
N ARG A 149 -17.39 0.80 -0.72
CA ARG A 149 -17.34 2.03 0.08
C ARG A 149 -16.08 2.07 0.95
N VAL A 150 -15.45 3.24 0.99
CA VAL A 150 -14.41 3.59 1.94
C VAL A 150 -15.08 4.02 3.25
N SER A 151 -14.53 3.63 4.40
CA SER A 151 -15.12 3.92 5.71
C SER A 151 -14.08 4.00 6.82
N GLY A 152 -14.24 4.96 7.73
CA GLY A 152 -13.34 5.24 8.83
C GLY A 152 -12.16 6.15 8.45
N LEU A 153 -12.22 6.85 7.31
CA LEU A 153 -11.30 7.94 6.97
C LEU A 153 -11.99 9.30 7.17
N LYS A 154 -11.19 10.36 7.29
CA LYS A 154 -11.68 11.75 7.44
C LYS A 154 -12.51 12.26 6.24
N PHE A 155 -12.34 11.64 5.07
CA PHE A 155 -12.89 12.08 3.78
C PHE A 155 -13.83 11.03 3.15
N ASP A 156 -14.45 10.18 3.98
CA ASP A 156 -15.27 9.05 3.52
C ASP A 156 -16.38 9.51 2.57
N ALA A 157 -17.13 10.55 2.94
CA ALA A 157 -18.30 11.00 2.18
C ALA A 157 -17.92 11.51 0.79
N GLU A 158 -16.86 12.31 0.70
CA GLU A 158 -16.38 12.90 -0.53
C GLU A 158 -15.76 11.85 -1.47
N ILE A 159 -14.97 10.91 -0.93
CA ILE A 159 -14.40 9.79 -1.70
C ILE A 159 -15.54 8.91 -2.24
N ASN A 160 -16.50 8.54 -1.39
CA ASN A 160 -17.62 7.69 -1.76
C ASN A 160 -18.54 8.35 -2.78
N LYS A 161 -18.75 9.67 -2.71
CA LYS A 161 -19.49 10.41 -3.74
C LYS A 161 -18.77 10.39 -5.08
N LEU A 162 -17.45 10.62 -5.09
CA LEU A 162 -16.64 10.57 -6.31
C LEU A 162 -16.60 9.16 -6.93
N PHE A 163 -16.70 8.10 -6.11
CA PHE A 163 -16.90 6.74 -6.61
C PHE A 163 -18.26 6.61 -7.30
N ASP A 164 -19.37 6.99 -6.65
CA ASP A 164 -20.72 6.90 -7.23
C ASP A 164 -20.83 7.68 -8.56
N ASP A 165 -20.37 8.94 -8.57
CA ASP A 165 -20.45 9.84 -9.72
C ASP A 165 -19.72 9.28 -10.96
N ASN A 166 -18.73 8.39 -10.79
CA ASN A 166 -17.84 7.90 -11.87
C ASN A 166 -17.86 6.37 -12.07
N TYR A 167 -18.53 5.60 -11.20
CA TYR A 167 -18.37 4.14 -11.13
C TYR A 167 -18.64 3.43 -12.47
N SER A 168 -19.72 3.80 -13.15
CA SER A 168 -20.11 3.20 -14.44
C SER A 168 -19.04 3.41 -15.52
N ALA A 169 -18.55 4.65 -15.68
CA ALA A 169 -17.53 5.00 -16.66
C ALA A 169 -16.19 4.29 -16.38
N MET A 170 -15.75 4.26 -15.11
CA MET A 170 -14.53 3.56 -14.70
C MET A 170 -14.63 2.05 -14.91
N ARG A 171 -15.80 1.47 -14.61
CA ARG A 171 -16.09 0.04 -14.82
C ARG A 171 -16.08 -0.34 -16.30
N GLU A 172 -16.67 0.48 -17.16
CA GLU A 172 -16.71 0.27 -18.61
C GLU A 172 -15.30 0.39 -19.23
N ALA A 173 -14.57 1.45 -18.89
CA ALA A 173 -13.19 1.68 -19.32
C ALA A 173 -12.16 0.69 -18.71
N ARG A 174 -12.57 -0.19 -17.78
CA ARG A 174 -11.69 -1.10 -17.02
C ARG A 174 -10.55 -0.38 -16.30
N MET A 175 -10.82 0.83 -15.81
CA MET A 175 -9.88 1.66 -15.06
C MET A 175 -10.13 1.52 -13.55
N PRO A 176 -9.08 1.45 -12.70
CA PRO A 176 -9.22 1.57 -11.26
C PRO A 176 -9.37 3.01 -10.82
N PHE A 177 -10.07 3.23 -9.72
CA PHE A 177 -9.99 4.50 -8.99
C PHE A 177 -8.62 4.59 -8.30
N VAL A 178 -7.92 5.71 -8.48
CA VAL A 178 -6.66 5.98 -7.77
C VAL A 178 -6.91 7.06 -6.73
N THR A 179 -7.12 6.63 -5.49
CA THR A 179 -7.34 7.50 -4.34
C THR A 179 -6.03 7.76 -3.62
N ILE A 180 -5.63 9.03 -3.54
CA ILE A 180 -4.39 9.45 -2.86
C ILE A 180 -4.79 10.17 -1.58
N LEU A 181 -4.23 9.74 -0.45
CA LEU A 181 -4.44 10.33 0.88
C LEU A 181 -3.07 10.75 1.42
N VAL A 182 -2.95 11.99 1.89
CA VAL A 182 -1.74 12.48 2.57
C VAL A 182 -2.04 12.63 4.04
N ALA A 183 -1.24 11.96 4.87
CA ALA A 183 -1.25 12.07 6.31
C ALA A 183 0.07 12.67 6.83
N ARG A 184 -0.03 13.47 7.89
CA ARG A 184 1.10 14.07 8.60
C ARG A 184 0.92 13.85 10.10
N ASN A 185 1.97 13.41 10.77
CA ASN A 185 1.96 13.14 12.22
C ASN A 185 0.75 12.28 12.68
N GLY A 186 0.33 11.29 11.88
CA GLY A 186 -0.86 10.47 12.16
C GLY A 186 -2.19 10.97 11.60
N GLU A 187 -2.32 12.24 11.20
CA GLU A 187 -3.58 12.82 10.77
C GLU A 187 -3.72 12.94 9.24
N PRO A 188 -4.84 12.51 8.62
CA PRO A 188 -5.15 12.83 7.23
C PRO A 188 -5.37 14.33 7.04
N VAL A 189 -4.57 14.96 6.17
CA VAL A 189 -4.59 16.42 5.90
C VAL A 189 -5.11 16.78 4.51
N ALA A 190 -5.04 15.87 3.53
CA ALA A 190 -5.53 16.11 2.18
C ALA A 190 -5.82 14.79 1.44
N PHE A 191 -6.68 14.84 0.42
CA PHE A 191 -6.97 13.70 -0.45
C PHE A 191 -7.24 14.12 -1.90
N SER A 192 -7.20 13.16 -2.81
CA SER A 192 -7.72 13.29 -4.18
C SER A 192 -8.17 11.93 -4.70
N VAL A 193 -9.32 11.87 -5.38
CA VAL A 193 -9.73 10.70 -6.16
C VAL A 193 -9.51 10.99 -7.63
N ASN A 194 -8.79 10.11 -8.32
CA ASN A 194 -8.54 10.21 -9.76
C ASN A 194 -9.36 9.14 -10.49
N SER A 195 -10.23 9.58 -11.40
CA SER A 195 -11.21 8.77 -12.14
C SER A 195 -11.04 8.88 -13.66
N THR A 196 -9.81 9.07 -14.16
CA THR A 196 -9.58 9.45 -15.56
C THR A 196 -8.33 8.83 -16.17
N LEU A 197 -8.34 8.69 -17.50
CA LEU A 197 -7.17 8.48 -18.37
C LEU A 197 -6.18 9.68 -18.39
N GLY A 198 -6.52 10.79 -17.73
CA GLY A 198 -5.68 11.99 -17.66
C GLY A 198 -4.61 11.93 -16.56
N PRO A 199 -3.75 12.97 -16.46
CA PRO A 199 -2.70 13.04 -15.46
C PRO A 199 -3.23 12.90 -14.03
N ILE A 200 -2.57 12.06 -13.24
CA ILE A 200 -2.91 11.84 -11.83
C ILE A 200 -2.69 13.14 -11.07
N LYS A 201 -3.76 13.69 -10.50
CA LYS A 201 -3.72 14.84 -9.60
C LYS A 201 -3.27 14.34 -8.24
N TYR A 202 -2.23 14.98 -7.71
CA TYR A 202 -1.77 14.75 -6.35
C TYR A 202 -2.28 15.88 -5.46
N PRO A 203 -2.77 15.57 -4.25
CA PRO A 203 -3.19 16.61 -3.33
C PRO A 203 -1.93 17.35 -2.85
N ARG A 204 -1.90 18.68 -3.00
CA ARG A 204 -0.88 19.51 -2.34
C ARG A 204 -1.32 19.66 -0.88
N PRO A 205 -0.67 19.00 0.09
CA PRO A 205 -1.00 19.22 1.50
C PRO A 205 -0.69 20.69 1.86
N PRO A 206 -1.43 21.30 2.80
CA PRO A 206 -1.20 22.68 3.22
C PRO A 206 0.26 22.88 3.66
N PRO A 207 0.82 24.10 3.58
CA PRO A 207 2.11 24.38 4.21
C PRO A 207 2.05 24.00 5.69
N PRO A 208 3.15 23.53 6.30
CA PRO A 208 3.23 23.46 7.76
C PRO A 208 2.88 24.85 8.32
N ILE A 209 1.95 24.90 9.28
CA ILE A 209 1.78 26.10 10.09
C ILE A 209 2.97 26.07 11.05
N ASP A 210 4.03 26.80 10.70
CA ASP A 210 5.21 26.91 11.55
C ASP A 210 4.85 27.74 12.78
N THR A 211 4.43 27.07 13.85
CA THR A 211 4.10 27.63 15.17
C THR A 211 5.27 28.33 15.88
N THR A 212 6.37 28.55 15.18
CA THR A 212 7.57 29.26 15.63
C THR A 212 7.49 30.78 15.38
N SER A 213 6.52 31.26 14.57
CA SER A 213 6.45 32.67 14.17
C SER A 213 5.72 33.62 15.16
N GLU A 214 5.33 33.16 16.36
CA GLU A 214 4.61 33.97 17.37
C GLU A 214 5.34 34.01 18.73
N ALA A 215 6.67 33.95 18.72
CA ALA A 215 7.50 34.13 19.93
C ALA A 215 8.69 35.09 19.72
N ALA A 216 8.92 35.58 18.50
CA ALA A 216 10.13 36.33 18.13
C ALA A 216 9.97 37.86 18.13
N GLN A 217 8.80 38.40 18.54
CA GLN A 217 8.52 39.84 18.46
C GLN A 217 7.99 40.48 19.75
N VAL A 218 8.33 39.90 20.91
CA VAL A 218 8.41 40.67 22.17
C VAL A 218 9.88 41.01 22.41
N GLN A 219 10.37 41.97 21.62
CA GLN A 219 11.63 42.64 21.92
C GLN A 219 11.38 43.53 23.15
N PRO A 220 12.13 43.39 24.27
CA PRO A 220 11.95 44.26 25.41
C PRO A 220 12.25 45.70 25.01
N GLU A 221 11.21 46.54 24.98
CA GLU A 221 11.34 47.95 24.63
C GLU A 221 12.15 48.64 25.74
N ALA A 222 13.38 49.05 25.40
CA ALA A 222 14.24 49.74 26.33
C ALA A 222 13.60 51.10 26.71
N PRO A 223 13.63 51.53 27.98
CA PRO A 223 12.98 52.76 28.42
C PRO A 223 13.46 53.98 27.63
N ARG A 224 12.63 54.45 26.69
CA ARG A 224 12.93 55.63 25.90
C ARG A 224 12.63 56.86 26.73
N ALA A 225 13.68 57.61 27.08
CA ALA A 225 13.56 58.80 27.92
C ALA A 225 12.53 59.78 27.34
N GLU A 226 11.57 60.16 28.18
CA GLU A 226 10.58 61.17 27.87
C GLU A 226 11.26 62.52 27.59
N LYS A 227 10.98 63.10 26.43
CA LYS A 227 11.06 64.54 26.24
C LYS A 227 9.66 65.06 26.04
N SER A 228 9.13 65.66 27.08
CA SER A 228 7.97 66.54 27.02
C SER A 228 8.21 67.62 25.97
N ASP A 229 7.23 67.88 25.12
CA ASP A 229 6.83 69.26 24.87
C ASP A 229 5.39 69.34 24.39
N THR A 230 4.80 70.52 24.59
CA THR A 230 3.36 70.72 24.76
C THR A 230 2.79 71.55 23.61
N ALA A 231 1.59 71.22 23.09
CA ALA A 231 0.43 72.15 23.02
C ALA A 231 -0.64 71.83 21.96
N ILE A 232 -1.88 71.62 22.45
CA ILE A 232 -3.13 72.35 22.10
C ILE A 232 -3.55 72.45 20.61
N ALA A 233 -4.69 71.81 20.25
CA ALA A 233 -5.96 72.52 19.95
C ALA A 233 -7.12 71.60 19.47
N SER A 234 -8.30 71.75 20.10
CA SER A 234 -9.68 71.74 19.53
C SER A 234 -10.10 70.68 18.47
N GLY A 235 -11.22 69.95 18.60
CA GLY A 235 -12.29 69.94 19.62
C GLY A 235 -13.59 69.29 19.10
N LYS A 236 -14.61 69.15 19.96
CA LYS A 236 -16.02 68.75 19.66
C LYS A 236 -16.23 67.27 19.27
N GLU A 237 -16.77 66.36 20.09
CA GLU A 237 -18.00 66.34 20.94
C GLU A 237 -19.33 66.26 20.17
N SER A 238 -19.89 65.04 20.10
CA SER A 238 -21.31 64.76 20.46
C SER A 238 -21.64 63.25 20.40
N SER A 239 -21.94 62.66 21.56
CA SER A 239 -22.79 61.47 21.73
C SER A 239 -24.21 61.97 22.11
N PRO A 240 -25.35 61.21 22.06
CA PRO A 240 -25.55 59.99 22.87
C PRO A 240 -26.55 58.92 22.34
N ALA A 241 -26.82 57.92 23.21
CA ALA A 241 -28.08 57.15 23.35
C ALA A 241 -28.26 55.77 22.67
N THR A 242 -27.66 54.74 23.29
CA THR A 242 -28.32 53.56 23.91
C THR A 242 -29.73 53.12 23.50
N LEU A 243 -29.87 51.83 23.12
CA LEU A 243 -30.96 50.86 23.44
C LEU A 243 -30.49 49.48 22.88
N SER A 244 -30.05 48.49 23.67
CA SER A 244 -30.74 47.61 24.65
C SER A 244 -31.47 46.38 24.04
N ASN A 245 -31.29 45.22 24.73
CA ASN A 245 -31.98 43.91 24.60
C ASN A 245 -31.53 42.91 23.48
N PRO A 246 -31.72 41.59 23.68
CA PRO A 246 -31.21 40.83 24.84
C PRO A 246 -30.59 39.45 24.46
N VAL A 247 -29.86 38.85 25.40
CA VAL A 247 -29.27 37.50 25.29
C VAL A 247 -30.33 36.40 25.48
N PRO A 248 -30.40 35.39 24.59
CA PRO A 248 -31.09 34.12 24.87
C PRO A 248 -30.17 33.16 25.64
N THR A 249 -30.35 33.09 26.96
CA THR A 249 -29.71 32.08 27.81
C THR A 249 -30.36 30.71 27.57
N VAL A 250 -29.60 29.75 27.01
CA VAL A 250 -30.02 28.34 26.89
C VAL A 250 -29.41 27.55 28.06
N PRO A 251 -30.20 26.75 28.82
CA PRO A 251 -29.74 26.16 30.07
C PRO A 251 -28.73 25.03 29.88
N VAL A 252 -27.55 25.17 30.48
CA VAL A 252 -26.57 24.09 30.65
C VAL A 252 -27.15 23.05 31.62
N ARG A 253 -27.54 21.88 31.09
CA ARG A 253 -28.02 20.76 31.90
C ARG A 253 -26.84 19.88 32.32
N SER A 254 -26.37 20.08 33.54
CA SER A 254 -25.32 19.26 34.16
C SER A 254 -25.74 17.79 34.30
N PRO A 255 -24.95 16.80 33.83
CA PRO A 255 -25.15 15.40 34.15
C PRO A 255 -24.56 15.09 35.54
N GLU A 256 -25.45 14.80 36.48
CA GLU A 256 -25.15 14.43 37.87
C GLU A 256 -24.34 13.11 37.97
N PRO A 257 -23.37 12.99 38.90
CA PRO A 257 -22.52 11.81 39.00
C PRO A 257 -23.27 10.60 39.56
N ARG A 258 -23.55 9.61 38.71
CA ARG A 258 -24.12 8.33 39.16
C ARG A 258 -23.13 7.57 40.04
N LYS A 259 -23.48 7.43 41.32
CA LYS A 259 -22.79 6.57 42.28
C LYS A 259 -22.77 5.13 41.78
N ALA A 260 -21.63 4.46 41.90
CA ALA A 260 -21.51 3.03 41.68
C ALA A 260 -22.29 2.27 42.77
N THR A 261 -22.92 1.15 42.38
CA THR A 261 -23.40 0.12 43.32
C THR A 261 -23.00 -1.24 42.75
N PRO A 262 -22.35 -2.12 43.52
CA PRO A 262 -21.87 -3.40 43.02
C PRO A 262 -23.02 -4.39 42.87
N VAL A 263 -23.04 -5.15 41.78
CA VAL A 263 -23.92 -6.31 41.60
C VAL A 263 -23.07 -7.57 41.62
N SER A 264 -23.24 -8.36 42.68
CA SER A 264 -22.64 -9.68 42.87
C SER A 264 -23.32 -10.74 41.98
N PRO A 265 -22.66 -11.88 41.71
CA PRO A 265 -23.12 -12.85 40.70
C PRO A 265 -24.23 -13.77 41.20
N PRO A 266 -25.14 -14.23 40.31
CA PRO A 266 -26.01 -15.37 40.60
C PRO A 266 -25.24 -16.70 40.45
N THR A 267 -25.14 -17.44 41.54
CA THR A 267 -24.66 -18.82 41.58
C THR A 267 -25.85 -19.76 41.79
N ALA A 268 -25.75 -20.97 41.20
CA ALA A 268 -26.49 -22.21 41.48
C ALA A 268 -27.71 -22.59 40.59
N ALA A 269 -27.54 -23.78 40.00
CA ALA A 269 -28.49 -24.90 39.87
C ALA A 269 -29.70 -24.82 38.91
N GLY A 270 -29.82 -25.85 38.06
CA GLY A 270 -30.99 -26.09 37.19
C GLY A 270 -30.69 -27.06 36.03
N GLU A 271 -30.86 -28.35 36.29
CA GLU A 271 -31.00 -29.52 35.38
C GLU A 271 -30.85 -29.41 33.83
N GLY A 272 -30.08 -30.37 33.29
CA GLY A 272 -30.68 -31.38 32.42
C GLY A 272 -30.81 -31.11 30.91
N ALA A 273 -29.72 -31.25 30.16
CA ALA A 273 -29.78 -31.60 28.73
C ALA A 273 -28.59 -32.50 28.32
N THR A 274 -28.89 -33.55 27.55
CA THR A 274 -27.95 -34.58 27.11
C THR A 274 -27.00 -34.11 25.99
N PRO A 275 -25.70 -34.45 26.02
CA PRO A 275 -24.83 -34.31 24.87
C PRO A 275 -25.07 -35.45 23.88
N ILE A 276 -25.42 -35.10 22.63
CA ILE A 276 -25.62 -36.05 21.54
C ILE A 276 -24.26 -36.35 20.91
N SER A 277 -23.85 -37.63 20.87
CA SER A 277 -22.58 -38.05 20.25
C SER A 277 -22.59 -37.89 18.72
N PRO A 278 -21.59 -37.25 18.11
CA PRO A 278 -21.33 -37.37 16.67
C PRO A 278 -20.57 -38.67 16.38
N ASP A 279 -21.29 -39.67 15.88
CA ASP A 279 -20.74 -40.94 15.40
C ASP A 279 -19.70 -40.71 14.29
N SER A 280 -18.45 -41.09 14.54
CA SER A 280 -17.31 -40.89 13.63
C SER A 280 -16.67 -42.22 13.29
N LYS A 281 -17.08 -42.80 12.15
CA LYS A 281 -16.50 -44.03 11.60
C LYS A 281 -14.99 -43.89 11.37
N PRO A 282 -14.17 -44.91 11.69
CA PRO A 282 -12.75 -44.90 11.42
C PRO A 282 -12.46 -45.09 9.91
N VAL A 283 -11.60 -44.23 9.36
CA VAL A 283 -11.00 -44.38 8.03
C VAL A 283 -9.82 -45.36 8.13
N PRO A 284 -9.66 -46.33 7.20
CA PRO A 284 -8.59 -47.33 7.28
C PRO A 284 -7.19 -46.75 7.00
N THR A 285 -6.23 -47.17 7.81
CA THR A 285 -4.81 -46.79 7.76
C THR A 285 -4.11 -47.35 6.51
N VAL A 286 -3.42 -46.48 5.76
CA VAL A 286 -2.48 -46.87 4.69
C VAL A 286 -1.07 -47.08 5.29
N PRO A 287 -0.33 -48.15 4.95
CA PRO A 287 1.00 -48.42 5.49
C PRO A 287 2.09 -47.48 4.94
N PRO A 288 3.20 -47.27 5.70
CA PRO A 288 4.27 -46.36 5.31
C PRO A 288 5.21 -46.94 4.23
N PRO A 289 5.79 -46.10 3.35
CA PRO A 289 6.75 -46.53 2.35
C PRO A 289 8.14 -46.82 2.93
N THR A 290 8.76 -47.88 2.41
CA THR A 290 10.08 -48.42 2.77
C THR A 290 11.23 -47.46 2.45
N ALA A 291 12.26 -47.43 3.30
CA ALA A 291 13.50 -46.69 3.05
C ALA A 291 14.43 -47.43 2.04
N PRO A 292 15.19 -46.71 1.19
CA PRO A 292 16.30 -47.28 0.44
C PRO A 292 17.65 -47.17 1.19
N THR A 293 18.49 -48.17 0.95
CA THR A 293 19.77 -48.43 1.66
C THR A 293 20.97 -47.68 1.06
N LYS A 294 22.05 -47.62 1.86
CA LYS A 294 23.35 -46.98 1.64
C LYS A 294 24.26 -47.68 0.58
N GLY A 295 25.19 -46.91 -0.01
CA GLY A 295 26.41 -47.37 -0.72
C GLY A 295 26.42 -47.08 -2.23
N SER A 296 27.54 -46.91 -2.92
CA SER A 296 28.93 -46.59 -2.52
C SER A 296 29.66 -45.93 -3.71
N GLU A 297 30.81 -45.30 -3.43
CA GLU A 297 31.94 -45.00 -4.33
C GLU A 297 31.84 -44.16 -5.63
N ALA A 298 32.91 -43.37 -5.75
CA ALA A 298 33.42 -42.59 -6.88
C ALA A 298 34.00 -43.52 -8.02
N ILE A 299 34.58 -43.10 -9.14
CA ILE A 299 35.25 -41.83 -9.54
C ILE A 299 34.90 -41.44 -11.02
N PRO A 300 35.73 -40.88 -11.95
CA PRO A 300 35.23 -39.76 -12.80
C PRO A 300 35.25 -39.98 -14.33
N GLY A 301 34.67 -39.02 -15.07
CA GLY A 301 35.34 -38.49 -16.27
C GLY A 301 34.56 -38.40 -17.58
N VAL A 302 34.84 -37.28 -18.28
CA VAL A 302 35.06 -37.19 -19.75
C VAL A 302 33.85 -37.09 -20.71
N SER A 303 33.99 -36.12 -21.64
CA SER A 303 33.35 -35.93 -22.95
C SER A 303 31.94 -35.32 -23.10
N ALA A 304 31.93 -34.16 -23.77
CA ALA A 304 30.91 -33.70 -24.72
C ALA A 304 31.19 -34.34 -26.12
N PRO A 305 30.55 -33.96 -27.25
CA PRO A 305 29.43 -33.04 -27.47
C PRO A 305 28.32 -33.61 -28.41
N SER A 306 27.32 -32.77 -28.72
CA SER A 306 26.43 -32.82 -29.90
C SER A 306 25.49 -34.03 -30.11
N VAL A 307 24.24 -33.72 -30.52
CA VAL A 307 23.66 -34.09 -31.83
C VAL A 307 22.21 -33.57 -31.90
N THR A 308 21.91 -32.83 -32.97
CA THR A 308 20.57 -32.41 -33.36
C THR A 308 19.87 -33.54 -34.15
N PRO A 309 18.57 -33.77 -33.96
CA PRO A 309 17.73 -34.37 -35.00
C PRO A 309 16.66 -33.38 -35.52
N PRO A 310 16.06 -33.64 -36.69
CA PRO A 310 15.58 -32.58 -37.57
C PRO A 310 14.07 -32.31 -37.54
N ILE A 311 13.72 -31.25 -38.27
CA ILE A 311 12.39 -31.02 -38.85
C ILE A 311 11.98 -32.23 -39.69
N ASP A 312 10.74 -32.69 -39.55
CA ASP A 312 9.99 -33.21 -40.69
C ASP A 312 8.49 -32.92 -40.54
N THR A 313 7.89 -32.47 -41.64
CA THR A 313 6.44 -32.27 -41.79
C THR A 313 5.94 -33.25 -42.82
N PRO A 314 4.79 -33.90 -42.59
CA PRO A 314 3.91 -34.18 -43.72
C PRO A 314 2.49 -33.69 -43.49
N LEU A 315 2.07 -32.84 -44.41
CA LEU A 315 0.69 -32.55 -44.74
C LEU A 315 -0.01 -33.84 -45.19
N ALA A 316 -1.19 -34.19 -44.65
CA ALA A 316 -2.38 -34.53 -45.45
C ALA A 316 -3.60 -35.05 -44.67
N LYS A 317 -4.75 -34.68 -45.25
CA LYS A 317 -6.00 -35.46 -45.42
C LYS A 317 -7.10 -35.38 -44.36
N ALA A 318 -8.29 -35.10 -44.89
CA ALA A 318 -9.54 -35.01 -44.17
C ALA A 318 -10.09 -36.38 -43.75
N SER A 319 -10.91 -36.39 -42.70
CA SER A 319 -11.99 -37.36 -42.55
C SER A 319 -13.27 -36.62 -42.14
N SER A 320 -14.37 -37.00 -42.80
CA SER A 320 -15.72 -36.62 -42.38
C SER A 320 -16.10 -37.31 -41.07
N GLY A 321 -17.09 -36.77 -40.36
CA GLY A 321 -17.58 -37.30 -39.09
C GLY A 321 -18.82 -36.56 -38.60
N GLU A 322 -20.00 -36.98 -39.07
CA GLU A 322 -21.29 -36.66 -38.45
C GLU A 322 -21.39 -37.19 -37.02
N ILE A 323 -22.23 -36.59 -36.17
CA ILE A 323 -22.93 -37.12 -34.96
C ILE A 323 -23.61 -35.92 -34.23
N PRO A 324 -24.78 -36.09 -33.59
CA PRO A 324 -26.00 -35.53 -34.20
C PRO A 324 -26.84 -34.59 -33.32
N THR A 325 -27.94 -34.11 -33.91
CA THR A 325 -29.07 -33.45 -33.23
C THR A 325 -29.69 -34.32 -32.12
N PRO A 326 -30.14 -33.70 -31.01
CA PRO A 326 -31.36 -34.19 -30.37
C PRO A 326 -32.39 -33.08 -30.09
N SER A 327 -33.66 -33.42 -30.32
CA SER A 327 -34.88 -32.71 -29.91
C SER A 327 -36.08 -33.64 -30.16
N PRO A 328 -37.25 -33.43 -29.55
CA PRO A 328 -37.55 -32.91 -28.21
C PRO A 328 -38.42 -33.94 -27.41
N ARG A 329 -39.04 -33.57 -26.26
CA ARG A 329 -40.48 -33.83 -25.90
C ARG A 329 -40.80 -33.72 -24.38
N VAL A 330 -41.49 -32.62 -24.04
CA VAL A 330 -42.75 -32.48 -23.25
C VAL A 330 -42.91 -33.12 -21.85
N ALA A 331 -43.10 -32.24 -20.86
CA ALA A 331 -44.23 -32.20 -19.90
C ALA A 331 -44.45 -30.70 -19.53
N ALA A 332 -45.55 -30.03 -19.87
CA ALA A 332 -46.93 -30.18 -19.37
C ALA A 332 -47.14 -29.62 -17.95
N THR A 333 -47.49 -28.33 -17.86
CA THR A 333 -48.30 -27.75 -16.77
C THR A 333 -49.14 -26.63 -17.37
N ASP A 334 -50.40 -26.52 -16.97
CA ASP A 334 -51.44 -25.75 -17.65
C ASP A 334 -52.08 -24.73 -16.68
N THR A 335 -52.67 -23.65 -17.21
CA THR A 335 -53.41 -22.58 -16.46
C THR A 335 -52.57 -21.75 -15.46
N LEU A 336 -52.67 -20.42 -15.34
CA LEU A 336 -53.87 -19.59 -15.33
C LEU A 336 -53.58 -18.09 -15.65
N VAL A 337 -54.60 -17.44 -16.22
CA VAL A 337 -54.72 -16.04 -16.65
C VAL A 337 -54.36 -14.98 -15.59
N GLU A 338 -53.51 -13.99 -15.93
CA GLU A 338 -53.75 -12.60 -15.47
C GLU A 338 -53.27 -11.49 -16.44
N LYS A 339 -54.28 -10.86 -17.05
CA LYS A 339 -54.41 -9.56 -17.73
C LYS A 339 -53.30 -8.50 -17.53
N ALA A 340 -52.65 -8.09 -18.62
CA ALA A 340 -51.83 -6.88 -18.69
C ALA A 340 -52.66 -5.63 -19.07
N PRO A 341 -52.36 -4.43 -18.51
CA PRO A 341 -52.95 -3.17 -18.97
C PRO A 341 -52.18 -2.58 -20.16
N GLU A 342 -52.94 -2.30 -21.21
CA GLU A 342 -52.56 -1.59 -22.43
C GLU A 342 -52.18 -0.12 -22.15
N MET A 343 -51.02 0.34 -22.62
CA MET A 343 -50.62 1.75 -22.52
C MET A 343 -50.44 2.37 -23.91
N LYS A 344 -51.28 3.34 -24.23
CA LYS A 344 -51.34 4.02 -25.54
C LYS A 344 -50.05 4.76 -25.89
N MET A 345 -49.58 4.55 -27.11
CA MET A 345 -48.78 5.55 -27.84
C MET A 345 -49.67 6.76 -28.21
N PRO A 346 -49.13 8.00 -28.12
CA PRO A 346 -49.59 9.13 -28.91
C PRO A 346 -48.69 9.33 -30.14
N ASP A 347 -49.30 9.55 -31.30
CA ASP A 347 -48.61 9.82 -32.57
C ASP A 347 -48.16 11.28 -32.74
N ALA A 348 -47.07 11.43 -33.51
CA ALA A 348 -46.74 12.60 -34.36
C ALA A 348 -46.35 13.94 -33.67
N PRO A 349 -45.71 14.91 -34.39
CA PRO A 349 -45.35 14.89 -35.81
C PRO A 349 -43.85 15.05 -36.15
N ILE A 350 -43.55 14.67 -37.40
CA ILE A 350 -42.25 14.80 -38.06
C ILE A 350 -42.01 16.26 -38.47
N SER A 351 -40.83 16.82 -38.19
CA SER A 351 -40.39 18.08 -38.80
C SER A 351 -39.09 17.89 -39.59
N LYS A 352 -39.16 18.11 -40.90
CA LYS A 352 -38.03 17.98 -41.85
C LYS A 352 -37.33 19.34 -41.98
N THR A 353 -36.03 19.42 -41.72
CA THR A 353 -35.21 20.55 -42.21
C THR A 353 -33.94 20.04 -42.88
N LYS A 354 -33.67 20.57 -44.07
CA LYS A 354 -32.61 20.17 -45.01
C LYS A 354 -31.46 21.19 -44.96
N PRO A 355 -30.18 20.78 -44.83
CA PRO A 355 -29.05 21.64 -45.15
C PRO A 355 -28.73 21.60 -46.67
N PRO A 356 -28.36 22.72 -47.32
CA PRO A 356 -27.96 22.75 -48.74
C PRO A 356 -26.46 22.61 -49.01
N ILE A 357 -26.17 22.38 -50.29
CA ILE A 357 -24.89 22.16 -51.01
C ILE A 357 -25.06 22.99 -52.31
N ASP A 358 -24.09 23.68 -52.94
CA ASP A 358 -22.62 23.54 -53.04
C ASP A 358 -21.89 24.94 -53.00
N PRO A 359 -20.59 25.13 -53.37
CA PRO A 359 -19.82 26.39 -53.17
C PRO A 359 -19.91 27.38 -54.37
N PRO A 360 -19.08 28.45 -54.41
CA PRO A 360 -17.82 28.32 -55.18
C PRO A 360 -16.59 29.15 -54.71
N ILE A 361 -15.40 28.60 -55.01
CA ILE A 361 -14.23 29.22 -55.69
C ILE A 361 -14.08 30.76 -55.60
N ASN A 362 -12.96 31.24 -55.03
CA ASN A 362 -12.09 32.18 -55.77
C ASN A 362 -10.63 32.18 -55.30
N ALA A 363 -9.70 32.54 -56.20
CA ALA A 363 -8.26 32.51 -55.97
C ALA A 363 -7.61 33.88 -56.25
N SER A 364 -6.61 34.24 -55.44
CA SER A 364 -5.47 35.15 -55.71
C SER A 364 -4.62 35.17 -54.44
N ALA A 365 -3.31 34.84 -54.39
CA ALA A 365 -2.17 35.26 -55.22
C ALA A 365 -1.86 36.77 -55.10
N THR A 366 -0.77 37.11 -54.39
CA THR A 366 0.33 38.02 -54.83
C THR A 366 1.34 38.25 -53.69
N ASN A 367 2.54 37.70 -53.87
CA ASN A 367 3.91 38.22 -53.62
C ASN A 367 4.30 39.20 -52.47
N GLU A 368 5.62 39.15 -52.22
CA GLU A 368 6.53 40.19 -51.68
C GLU A 368 6.49 40.50 -50.15
N SER A 369 7.61 40.76 -49.47
CA SER A 369 9.02 40.64 -49.88
C SER A 369 9.96 40.38 -48.69
N SER A 370 11.13 39.84 -49.01
CA SER A 370 12.41 39.88 -48.31
C SER A 370 12.55 40.86 -47.13
N ASN A 371 13.10 40.38 -46.02
CA ASN A 371 14.17 41.15 -45.37
C ASN A 371 15.28 40.24 -44.85
N VAL A 372 16.47 40.43 -45.41
CA VAL A 372 17.72 39.80 -44.98
C VAL A 372 18.34 40.70 -43.92
N ASN A 373 18.64 40.16 -42.74
CA ASN A 373 19.69 40.77 -41.91
C ASN A 373 20.73 39.74 -41.46
N LYS A 374 21.99 40.16 -41.44
CA LYS A 374 23.16 39.30 -41.57
C LYS A 374 24.14 39.55 -40.43
N ALA A 375 24.74 38.46 -39.95
CA ALA A 375 25.91 38.38 -39.09
C ALA A 375 25.80 38.86 -37.62
N GLN A 376 26.02 37.93 -36.69
CA GLN A 376 27.28 37.89 -35.94
C GLN A 376 27.57 36.46 -35.43
N PRO A 377 28.82 35.96 -35.51
CA PRO A 377 29.20 34.66 -34.98
C PRO A 377 29.60 34.77 -33.50
N VAL A 378 28.81 34.17 -32.60
CA VAL A 378 29.20 34.05 -31.18
C VAL A 378 30.21 32.92 -31.01
N LYS A 379 31.37 33.28 -30.48
CA LYS A 379 32.54 32.43 -30.27
C LYS A 379 32.27 31.44 -29.12
N LEU A 380 32.09 30.15 -29.43
CA LEU A 380 31.99 29.10 -28.40
C LEU A 380 33.34 28.94 -27.65
N PRO A 381 33.36 28.95 -26.31
CA PRO A 381 34.52 28.49 -25.55
C PRO A 381 34.57 26.96 -25.50
N SER A 382 35.73 26.38 -25.79
CA SER A 382 35.98 24.94 -25.66
C SER A 382 35.80 24.48 -24.21
N PRO A 383 35.12 23.35 -23.94
CA PRO A 383 35.17 22.71 -22.63
C PRO A 383 36.55 22.11 -22.41
N ALA A 384 37.20 22.46 -21.30
CA ALA A 384 38.46 21.86 -20.89
C ALA A 384 38.24 20.38 -20.51
N ILE A 385 39.05 19.48 -21.06
CA ILE A 385 39.05 18.07 -20.67
C ILE A 385 39.74 17.95 -19.30
N ALA A 386 38.93 17.88 -18.24
CA ALA A 386 39.41 17.54 -16.92
C ALA A 386 39.78 16.05 -16.87
N VAL A 387 41.09 15.75 -16.80
CA VAL A 387 41.59 14.39 -16.59
C VAL A 387 41.23 13.96 -15.17
N ILE A 388 40.29 13.02 -15.06
CA ILE A 388 39.86 12.46 -13.77
C ILE A 388 40.74 11.26 -13.44
N ASN A 389 41.61 11.39 -12.44
CA ASN A 389 42.39 10.26 -11.94
C ASN A 389 41.45 9.21 -11.30
N PRO A 390 41.67 7.90 -11.52
CA PRO A 390 40.86 6.87 -10.89
C PRO A 390 41.10 6.87 -9.37
N VAL A 391 40.04 7.08 -8.59
CA VAL A 391 40.12 6.96 -7.13
C VAL A 391 40.02 5.49 -6.73
N GLU A 392 41.08 4.94 -6.15
CA GLU A 392 41.10 3.54 -5.71
C GLU A 392 40.23 3.35 -4.46
N THR A 393 39.05 2.75 -4.64
CA THR A 393 38.16 2.38 -3.53
C THR A 393 38.77 1.22 -2.75
N THR A 394 39.61 1.55 -1.76
CA THR A 394 40.14 0.60 -0.77
C THR A 394 39.00 0.05 0.09
N THR A 395 38.41 -1.06 -0.35
CA THR A 395 37.34 -1.75 0.36
C THR A 395 37.86 -2.26 1.70
N GLY A 396 37.31 -1.73 2.80
CA GLY A 396 37.85 -1.89 4.14
C GLY A 396 37.88 -3.34 4.63
N ARG A 397 39.09 -3.93 4.64
CA ARG A 397 39.44 -5.27 5.17
C ARG A 397 38.95 -5.56 6.60
N ARG A 398 38.49 -4.55 7.35
CA ARG A 398 37.97 -4.66 8.72
C ARG A 398 36.53 -5.18 8.82
N SER A 399 35.71 -5.07 7.78
CA SER A 399 34.31 -5.55 7.83
C SER A 399 34.18 -7.09 7.75
N LEU A 400 35.20 -7.81 7.28
CA LEU A 400 35.18 -9.27 7.13
C LEU A 400 35.46 -10.03 8.43
N LEU A 401 36.07 -9.39 9.44
CA LEU A 401 36.33 -10.02 10.74
C LEU A 401 35.06 -10.16 11.60
N GLY A 402 34.14 -9.19 11.51
CA GLY A 402 32.89 -9.21 12.29
C GLY A 402 31.94 -10.35 11.89
N THR A 403 31.82 -10.62 10.58
CA THR A 403 30.94 -11.69 10.07
C THR A 403 31.47 -13.08 10.40
N ALA A 404 32.79 -13.29 10.38
CA ALA A 404 33.42 -14.56 10.75
C ALA A 404 33.14 -14.92 12.24
N LEU A 405 33.27 -13.96 13.15
CA LEU A 405 33.00 -14.17 14.58
C LEU A 405 31.53 -14.53 14.87
N ALA A 406 30.59 -13.90 14.18
CA ALA A 406 29.16 -14.22 14.32
C ALA A 406 28.84 -15.67 13.91
N LEU A 407 29.43 -16.16 12.81
CA LEU A 407 29.21 -17.54 12.34
C LEU A 407 29.79 -18.58 13.30
N VAL A 408 30.95 -18.31 13.92
CA VAL A 408 31.54 -19.19 14.94
C VAL A 408 30.64 -19.29 16.18
N ALA A 409 30.06 -18.18 16.63
CA ALA A 409 29.14 -18.18 17.77
C ALA A 409 27.86 -19.01 17.47
N VAL A 410 27.30 -18.89 16.26
CA VAL A 410 26.14 -19.70 15.83
C VAL A 410 26.49 -21.19 15.76
N ALA A 411 27.66 -21.54 15.22
CA ALA A 411 28.12 -22.94 15.15
C ALA A 411 28.29 -23.58 16.53
N ILE A 412 28.87 -22.84 17.50
CA ILE A 412 29.01 -23.29 18.89
C ILE A 412 27.64 -23.48 19.54
N PHE A 413 26.68 -22.58 19.31
CA PHE A 413 25.33 -22.68 19.86
C PHE A 413 24.54 -23.88 19.29
N LEU A 414 24.63 -24.13 17.98
CA LEU A 414 24.06 -25.33 17.36
C LEU A 414 24.73 -26.62 17.86
N GLY A 415 26.06 -26.64 17.98
CA GLY A 415 26.78 -27.75 18.58
C GLY A 415 26.29 -28.04 20.02
N TYR A 416 26.16 -27.01 20.85
CA TYR A 416 25.64 -27.15 22.20
C TYR A 416 24.18 -27.66 22.25
N LEU A 417 23.32 -27.22 21.32
CA LEU A 417 21.95 -27.74 21.21
C LEU A 417 21.91 -29.23 20.79
N LEU A 418 22.78 -29.65 19.87
CA LEU A 418 22.86 -31.04 19.41
C LEU A 418 23.50 -31.96 20.46
N LEU A 419 24.43 -31.45 21.28
CA LEU A 419 25.02 -32.18 22.42
C LEU A 419 24.16 -32.16 23.69
N ARG A 420 22.98 -31.50 23.70
CA ARG A 420 22.08 -31.61 24.86
C ARG A 420 21.60 -33.06 25.00
N PRO A 421 21.83 -33.72 26.15
CA PRO A 421 21.35 -35.07 26.37
C PRO A 421 19.82 -35.07 26.24
N LYS A 422 19.29 -36.01 25.46
CA LYS A 422 17.84 -36.22 25.32
C LYS A 422 17.28 -36.42 26.73
N ARG A 423 16.41 -35.51 27.17
CA ARG A 423 15.69 -35.68 28.44
C ARG A 423 14.76 -36.87 28.28
N ASP A 424 14.93 -37.87 29.14
CA ASP A 424 14.08 -39.05 29.13
C ASP A 424 12.61 -38.67 29.26
N SER A 425 11.79 -39.28 28.39
CA SER A 425 10.36 -38.99 28.30
C SER A 425 9.67 -39.16 29.64
N SER A 426 8.91 -38.15 30.06
CA SER A 426 8.24 -38.11 31.36
C SER A 426 7.35 -39.33 31.61
N LEU A 427 7.39 -39.85 32.84
CA LEU A 427 6.75 -41.11 33.29
C LEU A 427 5.22 -41.20 33.15
N ILE A 428 4.54 -40.16 32.66
CA ILE A 428 3.07 -40.04 32.62
C ILE A 428 2.42 -41.09 31.69
N THR A 429 3.12 -41.58 30.66
CA THR A 429 2.54 -42.54 29.69
C THR A 429 2.52 -44.00 30.18
N LYS A 430 3.08 -44.34 31.35
CA LYS A 430 3.19 -45.75 31.80
C LYS A 430 1.99 -46.32 32.58
N SER A 431 0.96 -45.52 32.90
CA SER A 431 -0.15 -45.98 33.77
C SER A 431 -1.34 -46.64 33.06
N ILE A 432 -1.45 -46.56 31.72
CA ILE A 432 -2.68 -46.97 30.99
C ILE A 432 -2.78 -48.49 30.70
N HIS A 433 -1.70 -49.26 30.84
CA HIS A 433 -1.66 -50.66 30.36
C HIS A 433 -1.85 -51.78 31.41
N ARG A 434 -2.52 -51.50 32.54
CA ARG A 434 -2.96 -52.56 33.49
C ARG A 434 -4.49 -52.64 33.60
N LEU A 435 -5.07 -53.52 32.79
CA LEU A 435 -6.38 -54.12 33.06
C LEU A 435 -6.16 -55.56 33.56
N PRO A 436 -6.84 -55.99 34.65
CA PRO A 436 -6.81 -57.39 35.07
C PRO A 436 -7.66 -58.28 34.15
N LYS A 437 -7.33 -59.58 34.16
CA LYS A 437 -8.15 -60.67 33.61
C LYS A 437 -9.10 -61.21 34.68
#